data_AF-A0A034WW39-F1
#
_entry.id   AF-A0A034WW39-F1
#
_cell.length_a   1.000
_cell.length_b   1.000
_cell.length_c   1.000
_cell.angle_alpha   90.00
_cell.angle_beta   90.00
_cell.angle_gamma   90.00
#
_symmetry.space_group_name_H-M   'P 1'
#
loop_
_entity.id
_entity.type
_entity.pdbx_description
1 polymer ?
#
loop_
_entity_poly.entity_id
_entity_poly.type
_entity_poly.pdbx_seq_one_letter_code
_entity_poly.pdbx_strand_id
1 'polypeptide(L)'
;MSNGNVFVMLPLTIILLYCGIMVSAQANGSVSSEGMDVAHICNNSFSIPSDYIVQFNRNGDLPEIVDKTGMCFIRCYFEKAGLLKNWQLNKGLIMQTMWPIKADSIAICEPEAKQEMNACVRSYAIAKCLMKRGFQDTCNDTVA
;
A
#
# COMPACT_ATOMS: atom_id res chain seq x y z
N MET A 1 10.88 50.87 18.02
CA MET A 1 9.82 49.83 18.04
C MET A 1 10.27 48.72 17.11
N SER A 2 10.73 47.62 17.71
CA SER A 2 11.13 46.41 17.00
C SER A 2 9.89 45.60 16.69
N ASN A 3 9.72 45.16 15.45
CA ASN A 3 8.85 44.03 15.12
C ASN A 3 9.43 43.32 13.91
N GLY A 4 10.16 42.25 14.21
CA GLY A 4 10.59 41.28 13.22
C GLY A 4 9.42 40.44 12.75
N ASN A 5 9.53 39.95 11.52
CA ASN A 5 8.86 38.74 11.08
C ASN A 5 9.90 37.85 10.41
N VAL A 6 10.64 37.14 11.26
CA VAL A 6 11.28 35.87 10.92
C VAL A 6 10.16 34.83 10.98
N PHE A 7 9.80 34.20 9.86
CA PHE A 7 9.21 32.85 9.71
C PHE A 7 8.31 32.77 8.46
N VAL A 8 8.90 32.50 7.30
CA VAL A 8 8.14 31.93 6.17
C VAL A 8 9.01 30.86 5.46
N MET A 9 9.49 29.89 6.24
CA MET A 9 10.19 28.70 5.73
C MET A 9 9.80 27.45 6.55
N LEU A 10 8.62 27.47 7.19
CA LEU A 10 8.16 26.40 8.08
C LEU A 10 6.87 25.64 7.71
N PRO A 11 6.23 25.75 6.52
CA PRO A 11 5.09 24.88 6.24
C PRO A 11 5.54 23.46 5.85
N LEU A 12 6.64 23.29 5.12
CA LEU A 12 7.03 21.99 4.54
C LEU A 12 7.56 20.97 5.55
N THR A 13 8.32 21.40 6.55
CA THR A 13 8.86 20.51 7.60
C THR A 13 7.79 20.05 8.58
N ILE A 14 6.79 20.90 8.82
CA ILE A 14 5.65 20.60 9.68
C ILE A 14 4.68 19.63 8.99
N ILE A 15 4.46 19.74 7.67
CA ILE A 15 3.62 18.81 6.88
C ILE A 15 4.16 17.38 6.91
N LEU A 16 5.49 17.19 6.81
CA LEU A 16 6.12 15.87 6.92
C LEU A 16 5.99 15.27 8.33
N LEU A 17 5.95 16.11 9.36
CA LEU A 17 5.76 15.71 10.76
C LEU A 17 4.31 15.26 11.05
N TYR A 18 3.29 15.86 10.41
CA TYR A 18 1.89 15.51 10.64
C TYR A 18 1.41 14.25 9.91
N CYS A 19 1.90 13.95 8.70
CA CYS A 19 1.57 12.68 8.01
C CYS A 19 2.13 11.47 8.82
N GLY A 20 3.22 11.65 9.59
CA GLY A 20 3.74 10.64 10.52
C GLY A 20 2.88 10.36 11.76
N ILE A 21 2.11 11.36 12.23
CA ILE A 21 1.24 11.24 13.41
C ILE A 21 -0.10 10.61 13.03
N MET A 22 -0.64 10.92 11.84
CA MET A 22 -1.97 10.42 11.40
C MET A 22 -1.99 8.94 10.97
N VAL A 23 -0.84 8.32 10.68
CA VAL A 23 -0.75 6.85 10.50
C VAL A 23 -1.26 6.10 11.74
N SER A 24 -1.22 6.72 12.92
CA SER A 24 -1.72 6.10 14.16
C SER A 24 -3.25 6.05 14.29
N ALA A 25 -4.01 6.78 13.47
CA ALA A 25 -5.48 6.83 13.58
C ALA A 25 -6.22 5.74 12.80
N GLN A 26 -5.53 4.89 12.01
CA GLN A 26 -6.14 3.71 11.37
C GLN A 26 -5.70 2.37 12.00
N ALA A 27 -5.34 2.36 13.28
CA ALA A 27 -5.13 1.11 14.02
C ALA A 27 -6.45 0.42 14.45
N ASN A 28 -7.56 0.71 13.78
CA ASN A 28 -8.83 0.00 13.99
C ASN A 28 -9.40 -0.54 12.67
N GLY A 29 -8.54 -0.99 11.77
CA GLY A 29 -8.94 -1.94 10.74
C GLY A 29 -9.16 -3.28 11.41
N SER A 30 -10.42 -3.68 11.65
CA SER A 30 -10.73 -5.07 11.92
C SER A 30 -10.19 -5.87 10.74
N VAL A 31 -9.03 -6.52 10.89
CA VAL A 31 -8.55 -7.51 9.93
C VAL A 31 -9.67 -8.54 9.85
N SER A 32 -10.38 -8.59 8.74
CA SER A 32 -11.48 -9.54 8.56
C SER A 32 -10.93 -10.95 8.74
N SER A 33 -11.72 -11.85 9.35
CA SER A 33 -11.35 -13.27 9.46
C SER A 33 -10.96 -13.85 8.09
N GLU A 34 -11.65 -13.40 7.04
CA GLU A 34 -11.38 -13.73 5.64
C GLU A 34 -9.96 -13.30 5.19
N GLY A 35 -9.47 -12.13 5.62
CA GLY A 35 -8.12 -11.66 5.31
C GLY A 35 -7.03 -12.49 6.00
N MET A 36 -7.27 -12.92 7.25
CA MET A 36 -6.35 -13.80 7.98
C MET A 36 -6.27 -15.18 7.33
N ASP A 37 -7.40 -15.73 6.89
CA ASP A 37 -7.45 -17.03 6.21
C ASP A 37 -6.66 -17.01 4.90
N VAL A 38 -6.80 -15.94 4.10
CA VAL A 38 -6.02 -15.77 2.86
C VAL A 38 -4.53 -15.63 3.15
N ALA A 39 -4.15 -14.83 4.16
CA ALA A 39 -2.74 -14.69 4.55
C ALA A 39 -2.14 -16.03 4.97
N HIS A 40 -2.87 -16.83 5.76
CA HIS A 40 -2.44 -18.17 6.16
C HIS A 40 -2.26 -19.11 4.96
N ILE A 41 -3.22 -19.14 4.02
CA ILE A 41 -3.14 -19.93 2.79
C ILE A 41 -1.88 -19.57 2.00
N CYS A 42 -1.60 -18.28 1.84
CA CYS A 42 -0.45 -17.82 1.07
C CYS A 42 0.87 -18.06 1.79
N ASN A 43 0.90 -17.97 3.11
CA ASN A 43 2.11 -18.23 3.90
C ASN A 43 2.56 -19.70 3.81
N ASN A 44 1.61 -20.64 3.66
CA ASN A 44 1.93 -22.05 3.45
C ASN A 44 2.69 -22.32 2.14
N SER A 45 2.51 -21.46 1.13
CA SER A 45 3.20 -21.58 -0.16
C SER A 45 4.43 -20.67 -0.26
N PHE A 46 4.35 -19.50 0.35
CA PHE A 46 5.37 -18.45 0.29
C PHE A 46 5.61 -17.94 1.71
N SER A 47 6.45 -18.67 2.45
CA SER A 47 6.67 -18.38 3.86
C SER A 47 7.39 -17.03 4.01
N ILE A 48 6.72 -16.11 4.70
CA ILE A 48 7.30 -14.83 5.12
C ILE A 48 7.01 -14.59 6.59
N PRO A 49 7.89 -13.88 7.29
CA PRO A 49 7.59 -13.44 8.64
C PRO A 49 6.48 -12.37 8.61
N SER A 50 5.63 -12.37 9.65
CA SER A 50 4.41 -11.55 9.69
C SER A 50 4.69 -10.05 9.73
N ASP A 51 5.86 -9.64 10.21
CA ASP A 51 6.33 -8.26 10.22
C ASP A 51 6.48 -7.68 8.80
N TYR A 52 6.78 -8.52 7.80
CA TYR A 52 6.85 -8.07 6.40
C TYR A 52 5.47 -7.64 5.89
N ILE A 53 4.41 -8.34 6.32
CA ILE A 53 3.01 -7.99 5.99
C ILE A 53 2.65 -6.68 6.68
N VAL A 54 2.99 -6.53 7.96
CA VAL A 54 2.76 -5.30 8.73
C VAL A 54 3.48 -4.12 8.08
N GLN A 55 4.72 -4.31 7.65
CA GLN A 55 5.50 -3.29 6.94
C GLN A 55 4.83 -2.90 5.63
N PHE A 56 4.48 -3.88 4.79
CA PHE A 56 3.82 -3.64 3.52
C PHE A 56 2.49 -2.88 3.70
N ASN A 57 1.70 -3.24 4.71
CA ASN A 57 0.46 -2.54 5.05
C ASN A 57 0.68 -1.12 5.60
N ARG A 58 1.91 -0.79 6.02
CA ARG A 58 2.26 0.52 6.57
C ARG A 58 2.87 1.47 5.54
N ASN A 59 3.66 0.96 4.59
CA ASN A 59 4.42 1.81 3.65
C ASN A 59 4.39 1.34 2.19
N GLY A 60 3.75 0.21 1.90
CA GLY A 60 3.62 -0.35 0.56
C GLY A 60 4.89 -1.04 0.05
N ASP A 61 5.86 -1.31 0.93
CA ASP A 61 7.13 -1.95 0.59
C ASP A 61 7.38 -3.17 1.47
N LEU A 62 7.81 -4.25 0.83
CA LEU A 62 8.48 -5.35 1.50
C LEU A 62 9.94 -4.96 1.77
N PRO A 63 10.56 -5.51 2.83
CA PRO A 63 11.98 -5.36 3.02
C PRO A 63 12.73 -6.01 1.85
N GLU A 64 13.93 -5.49 1.53
CA GLU A 64 14.73 -6.01 0.43
C GLU A 64 15.11 -7.47 0.67
N ILE A 65 14.42 -8.38 -0.02
CA ILE A 65 14.65 -9.82 0.05
C ILE A 65 15.08 -10.32 -1.32
N VAL A 66 16.18 -11.08 -1.33
CA VAL A 66 16.87 -11.52 -2.55
C VAL A 66 16.06 -12.58 -3.32
N ASP A 67 15.25 -13.36 -2.61
CA ASP A 67 14.60 -14.58 -3.12
C ASP A 67 13.21 -14.38 -3.72
N LYS A 68 12.67 -13.15 -3.70
CA LYS A 68 11.33 -12.77 -4.22
C LYS A 68 10.16 -13.48 -3.52
N THR A 69 10.39 -14.25 -2.45
CA THR A 69 9.36 -15.04 -1.75
C THR A 69 8.21 -14.15 -1.29
N GLY A 70 8.52 -12.99 -0.68
CA GLY A 70 7.51 -12.02 -0.28
C GLY A 70 6.76 -11.39 -1.44
N MET A 71 7.39 -11.17 -2.60
CA MET A 71 6.68 -10.69 -3.79
C MET A 71 5.65 -11.73 -4.26
N CYS A 72 6.00 -13.02 -4.19
CA CYS A 72 5.07 -14.10 -4.49
C CYS A 72 3.96 -14.24 -3.44
N PHE A 73 4.26 -13.99 -2.17
CA PHE A 73 3.23 -13.90 -1.12
C PHE A 73 2.21 -12.80 -1.44
N ILE A 74 2.66 -11.58 -1.76
CA ILE A 74 1.77 -10.46 -2.10
C ILE A 74 0.93 -10.79 -3.33
N ARG A 75 1.53 -11.39 -4.36
CA ARG A 75 0.78 -11.89 -5.52
C ARG A 75 -0.31 -12.88 -5.09
N CYS A 76 0.04 -13.90 -4.31
CA CYS A 76 -0.91 -14.90 -3.83
C CYS A 76 -2.07 -14.24 -3.08
N TYR A 77 -1.75 -13.32 -2.16
CA TYR A 77 -2.75 -12.64 -1.36
C TYR A 77 -3.71 -11.84 -2.23
N PHE A 78 -3.20 -11.01 -3.15
CA PHE A 78 -4.03 -10.20 -4.05
C PHE A 78 -4.89 -11.05 -4.98
N GLU A 79 -4.37 -12.16 -5.48
CA GLU A 79 -5.14 -13.08 -6.33
C GLU A 79 -6.23 -13.82 -5.53
N LYS A 80 -5.92 -14.32 -4.33
CA LYS A 80 -6.87 -15.07 -3.48
C LYS A 80 -7.93 -14.18 -2.84
N ALA A 81 -7.58 -12.94 -2.50
CA ALA A 81 -8.53 -11.93 -2.06
C ALA A 81 -9.40 -11.39 -3.21
N GLY A 82 -9.14 -11.77 -4.46
CA GLY A 82 -9.92 -11.33 -5.62
C GLY A 82 -9.64 -9.88 -6.06
N LEU A 83 -8.56 -9.28 -5.55
CA LEU A 83 -8.12 -7.92 -5.85
C LEU A 83 -7.37 -7.82 -7.17
N LEU A 84 -6.70 -8.89 -7.59
CA LEU A 84 -5.90 -8.94 -8.81
C LEU A 84 -6.19 -10.23 -9.57
N LYS A 85 -6.34 -10.13 -10.89
CA LYS A 85 -6.41 -11.29 -11.79
C LYS A 85 -5.73 -10.95 -13.11
N ASN A 86 -4.75 -11.76 -13.54
CA ASN A 86 -4.01 -11.52 -14.78
C ASN A 86 -3.44 -10.09 -14.90
N TRP A 87 -2.90 -9.56 -13.80
CA TRP A 87 -2.39 -8.18 -13.68
C TRP A 87 -3.44 -7.07 -13.90
N GLN A 88 -4.72 -7.41 -13.80
CA GLN A 88 -5.84 -6.46 -13.78
C GLN A 88 -6.41 -6.37 -12.37
N LEU A 89 -6.63 -5.14 -11.91
CA LEU A 89 -7.12 -4.84 -10.58
C LEU A 89 -8.65 -4.86 -10.57
N ASN A 90 -9.24 -5.47 -9.56
CA ASN A 90 -10.68 -5.48 -9.37
C ASN A 90 -11.14 -4.15 -8.78
N LYS A 91 -11.49 -3.20 -9.66
CA LYS A 91 -11.92 -1.85 -9.28
C LYS A 91 -13.04 -1.84 -8.25
N GLY A 92 -14.07 -2.67 -8.43
CA GLY A 92 -15.22 -2.70 -7.53
C GLY A 92 -14.80 -3.09 -6.12
N LEU A 93 -14.02 -4.17 -6.00
CA LEU A 93 -13.58 -4.67 -4.71
C LEU A 93 -12.56 -3.74 -4.04
N ILE A 94 -11.61 -3.18 -4.79
CA ILE A 94 -10.61 -2.24 -4.27
C ILE A 94 -11.29 -0.99 -3.70
N MET A 95 -12.22 -0.40 -4.46
CA MET A 95 -12.94 0.78 -3.98
C MET A 95 -13.80 0.51 -2.74
N GLN A 96 -14.26 -0.73 -2.56
CA GLN A 96 -15.01 -1.15 -1.38
C GLN A 96 -14.13 -1.43 -0.16
N THR A 97 -12.89 -1.92 -0.37
CA THR A 97 -12.07 -2.50 0.70
C THR A 97 -10.85 -1.67 1.09
N MET A 98 -10.38 -0.77 0.24
CA MET A 98 -9.12 -0.03 0.43
C MET A 98 -9.31 1.48 0.54
N TRP A 99 -10.42 1.95 1.13
CA TRP A 99 -10.66 3.37 1.34
C TRP A 99 -9.58 4.01 2.25
N PRO A 100 -9.04 5.21 1.95
CA PRO A 100 -9.32 6.07 0.80
C PRO A 100 -8.31 5.89 -0.35
N ILE A 101 -8.64 5.07 -1.34
CA ILE A 101 -7.92 5.01 -2.63
C ILE A 101 -8.75 5.71 -3.69
N LYS A 102 -8.14 6.61 -4.46
CA LYS A 102 -8.81 7.25 -5.60
C LYS A 102 -8.96 6.28 -6.77
N ALA A 103 -10.08 6.40 -7.49
CA ALA A 103 -10.42 5.46 -8.56
C ALA A 103 -9.45 5.50 -9.76
N ASP A 104 -8.71 6.58 -9.95
CA ASP A 104 -7.66 6.72 -10.97
C ASP A 104 -6.39 5.92 -10.62
N SER A 105 -6.13 5.70 -9.33
CA SER A 105 -4.99 4.90 -8.84
C SER A 105 -4.95 3.50 -9.46
N ILE A 106 -6.10 2.91 -9.77
CA ILE A 106 -6.19 1.61 -10.43
C ILE A 106 -5.60 1.66 -11.84
N ALA A 107 -6.07 2.59 -12.68
CA ALA A 107 -5.60 2.74 -14.05
C ALA A 107 -4.11 3.13 -14.12
N ILE A 108 -3.61 3.83 -13.09
CA ILE A 108 -2.21 4.22 -12.97
C ILE A 108 -1.33 3.01 -12.59
N CYS A 109 -1.80 2.12 -11.72
CA CYS A 109 -0.98 1.04 -11.18
C CYS A 109 -1.00 -0.26 -11.99
N GLU A 110 -2.06 -0.58 -12.74
CA GLU A 110 -2.08 -1.77 -13.62
C GLU A 110 -0.93 -1.88 -14.64
N PRO A 111 -0.42 -0.80 -15.27
CA PRO A 111 0.70 -0.89 -16.21
C PRO A 111 2.06 -1.06 -15.52
N GLU A 112 2.14 -1.07 -14.19
CA GLU A 112 3.41 -1.22 -13.47
C GLU A 112 4.14 -2.52 -13.85
N ALA A 113 5.44 -2.38 -14.11
CA ALA A 113 6.31 -3.46 -14.55
C ALA A 113 5.74 -4.29 -15.71
N LYS A 114 5.03 -3.69 -16.68
CA LYS A 114 4.39 -4.40 -17.81
C LYS A 114 5.33 -5.32 -18.61
N GLN A 115 6.62 -4.98 -18.68
CA GLN A 115 7.64 -5.76 -19.38
C GLN A 115 8.25 -6.89 -18.53
N GLU A 116 7.93 -6.95 -17.23
CA GLU A 116 8.41 -8.01 -16.34
C GLU A 116 7.72 -9.34 -16.64
N MET A 117 8.53 -10.38 -16.83
CA MET A 117 8.07 -11.74 -17.14
C MET A 117 7.76 -12.53 -15.88
N ASN A 118 8.43 -12.25 -14.77
CA ASN A 118 8.17 -12.89 -13.50
C ASN A 118 6.87 -12.35 -12.90
N ALA A 119 5.85 -13.22 -12.86
CA ALA A 119 4.54 -12.84 -12.38
C ALA A 119 4.53 -12.33 -10.93
N CYS A 120 5.39 -12.85 -10.03
CA CYS A 120 5.46 -12.34 -8.66
C CYS A 120 5.98 -10.91 -8.61
N VAL A 121 7.06 -10.62 -9.33
CA VAL A 121 7.66 -9.28 -9.39
C VAL A 121 6.66 -8.28 -9.97
N ARG A 122 6.00 -8.64 -11.07
CA ARG A 122 5.02 -7.76 -11.71
C ARG A 122 3.80 -7.51 -10.83
N SER A 123 3.19 -8.57 -10.28
CA SER A 123 2.04 -8.40 -9.38
C SER A 123 2.39 -7.61 -8.13
N TYR A 124 3.60 -7.78 -7.60
CA TYR A 124 4.11 -6.97 -6.50
C TYR A 124 4.26 -5.49 -6.89
N ALA A 125 4.78 -5.17 -8.07
CA ALA A 125 4.90 -3.78 -8.54
C ALA A 125 3.54 -3.07 -8.60
N ILE A 126 2.52 -3.76 -9.13
CA ILE A 126 1.14 -3.26 -9.18
C ILE A 126 0.59 -3.02 -7.76
N ALA A 127 0.72 -4.02 -6.87
CA ALA A 127 0.25 -3.94 -5.49
C ALA A 127 0.96 -2.82 -4.70
N LYS A 128 2.28 -2.71 -4.83
CA LYS A 128 3.11 -1.67 -4.24
C LYS A 128 2.68 -0.28 -4.69
N CYS A 129 2.44 -0.08 -6.00
CA CYS A 129 1.91 1.18 -6.51
C CYS A 129 0.57 1.51 -5.85
N LEU A 130 -0.35 0.55 -5.79
CA LEU A 130 -1.69 0.76 -5.24
C LEU A 130 -1.63 1.15 -3.76
N MET A 131 -0.84 0.43 -2.96
CA MET A 131 -0.64 0.73 -1.54
C MET A 131 -0.02 2.12 -1.34
N LYS A 132 1.03 2.46 -2.09
CA LYS A 132 1.67 3.78 -2.01
C LYS A 132 0.73 4.92 -2.35
N ARG A 133 -0.11 4.74 -3.37
CA ARG A 133 -1.13 5.73 -3.72
C ARG A 133 -2.20 5.85 -2.63
N GLY A 134 -2.64 4.76 -2.01
CA GLY A 134 -3.55 4.82 -0.86
C GLY A 134 -3.02 5.67 0.30
N PHE A 135 -1.71 5.59 0.60
CA PHE A 135 -1.11 6.47 1.61
C PHE A 135 -1.06 7.93 1.15
N GLN A 136 -0.73 8.20 -0.12
CA GLN A 136 -0.69 9.56 -0.67
C GLN A 136 -2.08 10.21 -0.73
N ASP A 137 -3.09 9.44 -1.13
CA ASP A 137 -4.49 9.88 -1.19
C ASP A 137 -5.00 10.24 0.21
N THR A 138 -4.67 9.42 1.22
CA THR A 138 -4.95 9.70 2.64
C THR A 138 -4.32 11.02 3.10
N CYS A 139 -3.06 11.31 2.72
CA CYS A 139 -2.37 12.55 3.14
C CYS A 139 -2.74 13.79 2.28
N ASN A 140 -3.28 13.62 1.07
CA ASN A 140 -3.70 14.73 0.19
C ASN A 140 -5.13 15.22 0.45
N ASP A 141 -6.04 14.33 0.85
CA ASP A 141 -7.43 14.70 1.15
C ASP A 141 -7.57 15.51 2.46
N THR A 142 -6.47 15.76 3.19
CA THR A 142 -6.42 16.64 4.37
C THR A 142 -6.02 18.09 4.05
N VAL A 143 -5.82 18.43 2.77
CA VAL A 143 -5.39 19.77 2.30
C VAL A 143 -6.52 20.54 1.56
N ALA A 144 -7.72 19.95 1.43
CA ALA A 144 -8.86 20.57 0.75
C ALA A 144 -9.93 21.07 1.72
#